data_AF-A0A940P097-F1
#
_entry.id   AF-A0A940P097-F1
#
_cell.length_a   1.000
_cell.length_b   1.000
_cell.length_c   1.000
_cell.angle_alpha   90.00
_cell.angle_beta   90.00
_cell.angle_gamma   90.00
#
_symmetry.space_group_name_H-M   'P 1'
#
loop_
_entity.id
_entity.type
_entity.pdbx_description
1 polymer ?
#
loop_
_entity_poly.entity_id
_entity_poly.type
_entity_poly.pdbx_seq_one_letter_code
_entity_poly.pdbx_strand_id
1 'polypeptide(L)'
;MAQKKGRHGKVEARKTAPLLRFNGWVLIIITLLCFLVCFVLYMSSALSQEDYWEREIVAGLEQQENENGAKGRTGRKVTNPVPSSEKADDSYMEKCAFIGDFSVFTNYYKTGSGFVYNDAIVGMAESRMRSISRSLRGGSPQAVYIWYQCPSDLEKGAAGLGELVNNLIDQMATTPIYVLTATPSADPEENQRIDTWNAALFAMADEKGLYYVDIN
;
A
#
# COMPACT_ATOMS: atom_id res chain seq x y z
N MET A 1 98.66 22.21 11.10
CA MET A 1 98.23 20.82 10.86
C MET A 1 96.90 20.58 11.57
N ALA A 2 95.80 20.51 10.83
CA ALA A 2 94.51 20.02 11.34
C ALA A 2 93.61 19.67 10.14
N GLN A 3 93.50 18.38 9.80
CA GLN A 3 92.44 17.88 8.92
C GLN A 3 91.54 16.94 9.73
N LYS A 4 90.32 17.41 9.98
CA LYS A 4 89.28 16.69 10.71
C LYS A 4 88.57 15.75 9.72
N LYS A 5 88.83 14.43 9.82
CA LYS A 5 88.13 13.39 9.05
C LYS A 5 86.66 13.32 9.47
N GLY A 6 85.75 13.76 8.60
CA GLY A 6 84.32 13.52 8.73
C GLY A 6 83.98 12.09 8.30
N ARG A 7 83.50 11.26 9.23
CA ARG A 7 82.89 9.96 8.93
C ARG A 7 81.47 10.20 8.43
N HIS A 8 81.19 9.88 7.16
CA HIS A 8 79.82 9.76 6.65
C HIS A 8 79.29 8.37 7.02
N GLY A 9 78.36 8.33 7.97
CA GLY A 9 77.48 7.17 8.16
C GLY A 9 76.43 7.16 7.05
N LYS A 10 76.38 6.08 6.27
CA LYS A 10 75.26 5.80 5.37
C LYS A 10 74.05 5.42 6.22
N VAL A 11 73.02 6.25 6.21
CA VAL A 11 71.70 5.89 6.74
C VAL A 11 70.93 5.23 5.59
N GLU A 12 70.73 3.91 5.68
CA GLU A 12 69.90 3.19 4.73
C GLU A 12 68.42 3.46 5.02
N ALA A 13 67.75 4.14 4.10
CA ALA A 13 66.30 4.33 4.15
C ALA A 13 65.59 3.00 3.86
N ARG A 14 64.91 2.45 4.87
CA ARG A 14 64.00 1.31 4.70
C ARG A 14 62.83 1.74 3.80
N LYS A 15 62.83 1.25 2.55
CA LYS A 15 61.68 1.35 1.64
C LYS A 15 60.63 0.34 2.08
N THR A 16 59.59 0.79 2.78
CA THR A 16 58.36 0.04 2.98
C THR A 16 57.58 0.03 1.66
N ALA A 17 57.52 -1.12 0.99
CA ALA A 17 56.64 -1.31 -0.16
C ALA A 17 55.17 -1.31 0.32
N PRO A 18 54.23 -0.72 -0.43
CA PRO A 18 52.81 -0.81 -0.09
C PRO A 18 52.31 -2.25 -0.26
N LEU A 19 51.63 -2.79 0.76
CA LEU A 19 51.14 -4.18 0.82
C LEU A 19 49.97 -4.49 -0.13
N LEU A 20 49.42 -3.50 -0.84
CA LEU A 20 48.31 -3.70 -1.78
C LEU A 20 48.70 -3.27 -3.19
N ARG A 21 48.86 -4.27 -4.07
CA ARG A 21 48.89 -4.07 -5.52
C ARG A 21 47.45 -3.80 -5.97
N PHE A 22 47.13 -2.52 -6.19
CA PHE A 22 45.83 -2.11 -6.68
C PHE A 22 45.63 -2.62 -8.12
N ASN A 23 44.98 -3.77 -8.25
CA ASN A 23 44.57 -4.28 -9.54
C ASN A 23 43.29 -3.52 -9.94
N GLY A 24 43.39 -2.54 -10.84
CA GLY A 24 42.24 -1.72 -11.26
C GLY A 24 41.01 -2.53 -11.72
N TRP A 25 41.24 -3.74 -12.21
CA TRP A 25 40.20 -4.74 -12.51
C TRP A 25 39.33 -5.12 -11.30
N VAL A 26 39.90 -5.19 -10.10
CA VAL A 26 39.14 -5.49 -8.87
C VAL A 26 38.15 -4.37 -8.54
N LEU A 27 38.53 -3.11 -8.80
CA LEU A 27 37.64 -1.97 -8.56
C LEU A 27 36.47 -1.92 -9.54
N ILE A 28 36.71 -2.29 -10.80
CA ILE A 28 35.66 -2.43 -11.81
C ILE A 28 34.69 -3.55 -11.44
N ILE A 29 35.21 -4.69 -10.97
CA ILE A 29 34.39 -5.84 -10.52
C ILE A 29 33.53 -5.45 -9.31
N ILE A 30 34.09 -4.76 -8.31
CA ILE A 30 33.34 -4.29 -7.14
C ILE A 30 32.23 -3.31 -7.58
N THR A 31 32.53 -2.40 -8.50
CA THR A 31 31.55 -1.43 -9.02
C THR A 31 30.40 -2.12 -9.74
N LEU A 32 30.70 -3.12 -10.58
CA LEU A 32 29.69 -3.93 -11.27
C LEU A 32 28.86 -4.75 -10.29
N LEU A 33 29.47 -5.32 -9.25
CA LEU A 33 28.75 -6.06 -8.21
C LEU A 33 27.82 -5.13 -7.41
N CYS A 34 28.27 -3.94 -7.03
CA CYS A 34 27.41 -2.94 -6.39
C CYS A 34 26.25 -2.53 -7.29
N PHE A 35 26.52 -2.25 -8.58
CA PHE A 35 25.47 -1.92 -9.54
C PHE A 35 24.47 -3.06 -9.71
N LEU A 36 24.93 -4.31 -9.79
CA LEU A 36 24.07 -5.49 -9.93
C LEU A 36 23.22 -5.72 -8.69
N VAL A 37 23.77 -5.56 -7.48
CA VAL A 37 23.00 -5.66 -6.23
C VAL A 37 21.97 -4.53 -6.15
N CYS A 38 22.34 -3.28 -6.45
CA CYS A 38 21.41 -2.16 -6.49
C CYS A 38 20.33 -2.35 -7.56
N PHE A 39 20.69 -2.92 -8.72
CA PHE A 39 19.76 -3.20 -9.81
C PHE A 39 18.79 -4.33 -9.46
N VAL A 40 19.25 -5.38 -8.78
CA VAL A 40 18.37 -6.46 -8.29
C VAL A 40 17.45 -5.93 -7.19
N LEU A 41 17.95 -5.14 -6.24
CA LEU A 41 17.10 -4.49 -5.23
C LEU A 41 16.05 -3.55 -5.86
N TYR A 42 16.45 -2.78 -6.86
CA TYR A 42 15.56 -1.91 -7.64
C TYR A 42 14.52 -2.69 -8.45
N MET A 43 14.92 -3.78 -9.12
CA MET A 43 13.99 -4.65 -9.86
C MET A 43 13.08 -5.45 -8.94
N SER A 44 13.56 -5.86 -7.76
CA SER A 44 12.72 -6.43 -6.72
C SER A 44 11.68 -5.42 -6.24
N SER A 45 12.05 -4.15 -6.02
CA SER A 45 11.06 -3.10 -5.69
C SER A 45 10.12 -2.73 -6.84
N ALA A 46 10.52 -2.95 -8.09
CA ALA A 46 9.70 -2.64 -9.26
C ALA A 46 8.76 -3.80 -9.66
N LEU A 47 9.09 -5.05 -9.30
CA LEU A 47 8.23 -6.23 -9.49
C LEU A 47 7.29 -6.48 -8.32
N SER A 48 7.58 -5.97 -7.11
CA SER A 48 6.66 -5.99 -5.98
C SER A 48 5.88 -4.68 -5.87
N GLN A 49 4.82 -4.54 -6.68
CA GLN A 49 3.69 -3.69 -6.30
C GLN A 49 3.03 -4.15 -4.97
N GLU A 50 3.43 -5.31 -4.44
CA GLU A 50 2.98 -5.88 -3.16
C GLU A 50 3.42 -5.07 -1.92
N ASP A 51 4.35 -4.12 -2.04
CA ASP A 51 5.02 -3.55 -0.86
C ASP A 51 4.65 -2.09 -0.51
N TYR A 52 3.80 -1.39 -1.27
CA TYR A 52 3.48 0.02 -0.95
C TYR A 52 2.57 0.13 0.29
N TRP A 53 1.58 -0.76 0.38
CA TRP A 53 0.74 -0.89 1.57
C TRP A 53 1.59 -1.23 2.79
N GLU A 54 2.46 -2.26 2.70
CA GLU A 54 3.28 -2.69 3.84
C GLU A 54 4.39 -1.70 4.24
N ARG A 55 5.13 -1.13 3.28
CA ARG A 55 6.35 -0.35 3.58
C ARG A 55 6.14 1.11 3.89
N GLU A 56 5.13 1.75 3.30
CA GLU A 56 4.94 3.20 3.46
C GLU A 56 3.75 3.49 4.38
N ILE A 57 2.64 2.76 4.20
CA ILE A 57 1.38 3.01 4.90
C ILE A 57 1.29 2.19 6.20
N VAL A 58 1.47 0.86 6.14
CA VAL A 58 1.43 -0.04 7.30
C VAL A 58 2.62 0.18 8.20
N ALA A 59 3.84 0.40 7.69
CA ALA A 59 4.98 0.77 8.53
C ALA A 59 4.73 2.07 9.33
N GLY A 60 3.96 3.02 8.78
CA GLY A 60 3.47 4.20 9.49
C GLY A 60 2.40 3.91 10.55
N LEU A 61 1.63 2.83 10.37
CA LEU A 61 0.53 2.40 11.24
C LEU A 61 0.93 1.38 12.32
N GLU A 62 1.89 0.51 12.06
CA GLU A 62 2.46 -0.45 13.02
C GLU A 62 3.21 0.26 14.16
N GLN A 63 3.69 1.49 13.94
CA GLN A 63 4.17 2.34 15.04
C GLN A 63 3.05 2.79 15.99
N GLN A 64 1.78 2.72 15.58
CA GLN A 64 0.60 3.03 16.42
C GLN A 64 -0.17 1.78 16.90
N GLU A 65 -0.07 0.62 16.23
CA GLU A 65 -0.91 -0.57 16.48
C GLU A 65 -0.22 -1.71 17.25
N ASN A 66 0.92 -1.48 17.89
CA ASN A 66 1.64 -2.52 18.65
C ASN A 66 0.93 -2.97 19.96
N GLU A 67 -0.39 -2.77 20.08
CA GLU A 67 -1.20 -3.23 21.22
C GLU A 67 -2.36 -4.18 20.90
N ASN A 68 -2.76 -4.46 19.65
CA ASN A 68 -3.80 -5.47 19.41
C ASN A 68 -3.67 -6.19 18.06
N GLY A 69 -3.19 -7.44 18.11
CA GLY A 69 -2.96 -8.27 16.93
C GLY A 69 -4.23 -8.86 16.31
N ALA A 70 -4.26 -8.94 14.98
CA ALA A 70 -5.30 -9.60 14.20
C ALA A 70 -4.75 -10.80 13.40
N LYS A 71 -5.51 -11.91 13.44
CA LYS A 71 -5.28 -13.14 12.67
C LYS A 71 -5.91 -13.02 11.27
N GLY A 72 -5.11 -13.16 10.22
CA GLY A 72 -5.57 -13.18 8.82
C GLY A 72 -6.42 -14.40 8.45
N ARG A 73 -7.41 -14.19 7.57
CA ARG A 73 -8.26 -15.23 6.96
C ARG A 73 -7.49 -15.97 5.87
N THR A 74 -7.19 -17.25 6.10
CA THR A 74 -6.96 -18.23 5.04
C THR A 74 -8.32 -18.74 4.55
N GLY A 75 -8.75 -18.45 3.31
CA GLY A 75 -9.91 -19.20 2.78
C GLY A 75 -10.62 -18.81 1.48
N ARG A 76 -10.46 -17.62 0.89
CA ARG A 76 -11.10 -17.32 -0.41
C ARG A 76 -10.13 -16.64 -1.35
N LYS A 77 -9.62 -17.40 -2.32
CA LYS A 77 -8.79 -16.86 -3.41
C LYS A 77 -9.68 -16.10 -4.37
N VAL A 78 -9.81 -14.80 -4.17
CA VAL A 78 -10.42 -13.87 -5.13
C VAL A 78 -9.38 -13.55 -6.19
N THR A 79 -9.80 -13.46 -7.45
CA THR A 79 -8.94 -12.97 -8.54
C THR A 79 -9.31 -11.51 -8.78
N ASN A 80 -8.39 -10.61 -8.48
CA ASN A 80 -8.53 -9.19 -8.78
C ASN A 80 -7.70 -8.79 -10.03
N PRO A 81 -8.10 -7.73 -10.75
CA PRO A 81 -9.37 -7.03 -10.64
C PRO A 81 -10.55 -7.93 -11.03
N VAL A 82 -11.75 -7.61 -10.53
CA VAL A 82 -12.97 -8.35 -10.89
C VAL A 82 -13.26 -8.16 -12.38
N PRO A 83 -13.42 -9.25 -13.15
CA PRO A 83 -13.77 -9.14 -14.57
C PRO A 83 -15.19 -8.60 -14.74
N SER A 84 -15.43 -7.90 -15.85
CA SER A 84 -16.76 -7.42 -16.20
C SER A 84 -17.76 -8.58 -16.26
N SER A 85 -18.93 -8.38 -15.67
CA SER A 85 -20.04 -9.33 -15.69
C SER A 85 -21.19 -8.81 -16.55
N GLU A 86 -22.18 -9.68 -16.77
CA GLU A 86 -23.50 -9.24 -17.23
C GLU A 86 -24.12 -8.31 -16.19
N LYS A 87 -24.97 -7.39 -16.67
CA LYS A 87 -25.69 -6.45 -15.82
C LYS A 87 -26.63 -7.23 -14.88
N ALA A 88 -26.57 -6.90 -13.59
CA ALA A 88 -27.54 -7.40 -12.61
C ALA A 88 -28.95 -6.80 -12.85
N ASP A 89 -29.94 -7.38 -12.19
CA ASP A 89 -31.31 -6.86 -12.16
C ASP A 89 -31.36 -5.43 -11.58
N ASP A 90 -32.32 -4.63 -12.03
CA ASP A 90 -32.46 -3.22 -11.61
C ASP A 90 -32.69 -3.07 -10.09
N SER A 91 -33.25 -4.09 -9.43
CA SER A 91 -33.47 -4.10 -7.98
C SER A 91 -32.24 -4.55 -7.15
N TYR A 92 -31.14 -4.96 -7.81
CA TYR A 92 -29.94 -5.46 -7.12
C TYR A 92 -29.37 -4.42 -6.14
N MET A 93 -29.22 -3.17 -6.60
CA MET A 93 -28.63 -2.08 -5.82
C MET A 93 -29.46 -1.70 -4.59
N GLU A 94 -30.76 -2.02 -4.57
CA GLU A 94 -31.62 -1.76 -3.41
C GLU A 94 -31.27 -2.64 -2.19
N LYS A 95 -30.61 -3.78 -2.42
CA LYS A 95 -30.20 -4.75 -1.38
C LYS A 95 -28.72 -4.65 -1.01
N CYS A 96 -28.01 -3.72 -1.60
CA CYS A 96 -26.58 -3.50 -1.37
C CYS A 96 -26.35 -2.35 -0.39
N ALA A 97 -25.17 -2.36 0.22
CA ALA A 97 -24.68 -1.27 1.04
C ALA A 97 -23.57 -0.49 0.34
N PHE A 98 -23.49 0.80 0.65
CA PHE A 98 -22.62 1.77 0.03
C PHE A 98 -21.93 2.58 1.13
N ILE A 99 -20.60 2.59 1.13
CA ILE A 99 -19.78 3.31 2.11
C ILE A 99 -18.77 4.20 1.37
N GLY A 100 -18.77 5.48 1.73
CA GLY A 100 -17.91 6.51 1.15
C GLY A 100 -18.68 7.47 0.25
N ASP A 101 -18.05 7.95 -0.81
CA ASP A 101 -18.49 9.13 -1.58
C ASP A 101 -19.68 8.87 -2.53
N PHE A 102 -20.59 7.97 -2.16
CA PHE A 102 -21.69 7.48 -3.00
C PHE A 102 -22.85 8.46 -3.21
N SER A 103 -22.84 9.62 -2.57
CA SER A 103 -23.86 10.66 -2.77
C SER A 103 -24.09 11.02 -4.25
N VAL A 104 -23.05 10.91 -5.09
CA VAL A 104 -23.15 11.12 -6.54
C VAL A 104 -23.90 9.97 -7.22
N PHE A 105 -23.63 8.72 -6.81
CA PHE A 105 -24.25 7.51 -7.37
C PHE A 105 -25.73 7.36 -7.01
N THR A 106 -26.14 7.80 -5.81
CA THR A 106 -27.54 7.73 -5.37
C THR A 106 -28.49 8.59 -6.23
N ASN A 107 -27.96 9.51 -7.05
CA ASN A 107 -28.75 10.26 -8.02
C ASN A 107 -29.11 9.44 -9.28
N TYR A 108 -28.32 8.41 -9.58
CA TYR A 108 -28.46 7.59 -10.80
C TYR A 108 -29.09 6.23 -10.52
N TYR A 109 -28.90 5.69 -9.31
CA TYR A 109 -29.40 4.38 -8.92
C TYR A 109 -30.26 4.48 -7.66
N LYS A 110 -31.37 3.74 -7.64
CA LYS A 110 -32.15 3.57 -6.42
C LYS A 110 -31.36 2.70 -5.45
N THR A 111 -31.03 3.27 -4.30
CA THR A 111 -30.38 2.57 -3.20
C THR A 111 -31.38 2.35 -2.07
N GLY A 112 -31.27 1.22 -1.37
CA GLY A 112 -32.10 0.94 -0.20
C GLY A 112 -31.89 2.01 0.88
N SER A 113 -32.98 2.52 1.47
CA SER A 113 -33.00 3.71 2.33
C SER A 113 -32.35 3.56 3.72
N GLY A 114 -31.42 2.61 3.91
CA GLY A 114 -30.77 2.34 5.19
C GLY A 114 -29.32 1.87 5.09
N PHE A 115 -28.72 1.84 3.90
CA PHE A 115 -27.40 1.26 3.69
C PHE A 115 -26.40 2.20 3.01
N VAL A 116 -26.62 3.51 3.06
CA VAL A 116 -25.68 4.50 2.50
C VAL A 116 -24.99 5.25 3.64
N TYR A 117 -23.66 5.19 3.68
CA TYR A 117 -22.81 5.81 4.68
C TYR A 117 -21.81 6.72 4.00
N ASN A 118 -22.05 8.03 4.02
CA ASN A 118 -21.20 9.03 3.34
C ASN A 118 -20.17 9.70 4.28
N ASP A 119 -19.76 9.00 5.32
CA ASP A 119 -18.77 9.51 6.27
C ASP A 119 -17.39 9.57 5.59
N ALA A 120 -16.65 10.68 5.76
CA ALA A 120 -15.28 10.76 5.27
C ALA A 120 -14.38 9.75 6.00
N ILE A 121 -13.51 9.05 5.27
CA ILE A 121 -12.63 8.03 5.87
C ILE A 121 -11.52 8.64 6.73
N VAL A 122 -10.99 9.79 6.31
CA VAL A 122 -9.96 10.52 7.05
C VAL A 122 -10.57 11.10 8.33
N GLY A 123 -10.11 10.63 9.48
CA GLY A 123 -10.58 11.09 10.78
C GLY A 123 -11.91 10.46 11.24
N MET A 124 -12.39 9.41 10.55
CA MET A 124 -13.52 8.64 11.05
C MET A 124 -13.14 7.97 12.38
N ALA A 125 -13.94 8.19 13.42
CA ALA A 125 -13.71 7.54 14.70
C ALA A 125 -13.97 6.03 14.62
N GLU A 126 -13.17 5.22 15.30
CA GLU A 126 -13.35 3.77 15.41
C GLU A 126 -14.79 3.40 15.87
N SER A 127 -15.35 4.16 16.82
CA SER A 127 -16.71 3.94 17.30
C SER A 127 -17.76 4.07 16.18
N ARG A 128 -17.52 4.95 15.21
CA ARG A 128 -18.34 5.12 14.02
C ARG A 128 -18.17 3.94 13.06
N MET A 129 -16.94 3.51 12.77
CA MET A 129 -16.67 2.32 11.94
C MET A 129 -17.33 1.05 12.51
N ARG A 130 -17.23 0.85 13.83
CA ARG A 130 -17.91 -0.25 14.53
C ARG A 130 -19.42 -0.11 14.49
N SER A 131 -19.96 1.10 14.51
CA SER A 131 -21.39 1.36 14.37
C SER A 131 -21.89 0.98 12.98
N ILE A 132 -21.17 1.37 11.92
CA ILE A 132 -21.48 1.01 10.53
C ILE A 132 -21.49 -0.52 10.40
N SER A 133 -20.42 -1.18 10.84
CA SER A 133 -20.28 -2.64 10.77
C SER A 133 -21.41 -3.39 11.50
N ARG A 134 -21.81 -2.90 12.69
CA ARG A 134 -22.94 -3.47 13.44
C ARG A 134 -24.28 -3.27 12.73
N SER A 135 -24.51 -2.10 12.12
CA SER A 135 -25.74 -1.82 11.38
C SER A 135 -25.85 -2.69 10.14
N LEU A 136 -24.75 -2.83 9.39
CA LEU A 136 -24.69 -3.71 8.21
C LEU A 136 -24.90 -5.18 8.57
N ARG A 137 -24.29 -5.66 9.66
CA ARG A 137 -24.54 -7.02 10.15
C ARG A 137 -26.03 -7.27 10.45
N GLY A 138 -26.70 -6.30 11.07
CA GLY A 138 -28.14 -6.40 11.38
C GLY A 138 -29.02 -6.36 10.12
N GLY A 139 -28.63 -5.57 9.12
CA GLY A 139 -29.37 -5.44 7.87
C GLY A 139 -29.07 -6.51 6.82
N SER A 140 -27.95 -7.24 6.96
CA SER A 140 -27.54 -8.34 6.07
C SER A 140 -27.61 -7.98 4.58
N PRO A 141 -26.89 -6.93 4.13
CA PRO A 141 -26.89 -6.55 2.72
C PRO A 141 -26.32 -7.69 1.86
N GLN A 142 -26.78 -7.76 0.62
CA GLN A 142 -26.31 -8.76 -0.34
C GLN A 142 -24.84 -8.54 -0.72
N ALA A 143 -24.39 -7.29 -0.74
CA ALA A 143 -23.01 -6.89 -0.98
C ALA A 143 -22.73 -5.53 -0.32
N VAL A 144 -21.46 -5.27 -0.01
CA VAL A 144 -20.98 -3.96 0.46
C VAL A 144 -20.06 -3.38 -0.59
N TYR A 145 -20.34 -2.17 -1.04
CA TYR A 145 -19.51 -1.38 -1.94
C TYR A 145 -18.85 -0.27 -1.15
N ILE A 146 -17.53 -0.17 -1.25
CA ILE A 146 -16.71 0.88 -0.66
C ILE A 146 -16.11 1.69 -1.79
N TRP A 147 -16.35 3.00 -1.77
CA TRP A 147 -15.81 3.92 -2.76
C TRP A 147 -15.42 5.22 -2.08
N TYR A 148 -14.12 5.49 -2.05
CA TYR A 148 -13.58 6.76 -1.61
C TYR A 148 -12.71 7.33 -2.72
N GLN A 149 -12.91 8.61 -3.01
CA GLN A 149 -11.96 9.35 -3.82
C GLN A 149 -10.60 9.43 -3.10
N CYS A 150 -9.55 9.73 -3.86
CA CYS A 150 -8.20 9.84 -3.30
C CYS A 150 -8.19 10.90 -2.17
N PRO A 151 -7.90 10.49 -0.92
CA PRO A 151 -7.91 11.42 0.20
C PRO A 151 -6.73 12.39 0.12
N SER A 152 -6.89 13.57 0.71
CA SER A 152 -5.80 14.57 0.78
C SER A 152 -4.61 14.09 1.61
N ASP A 153 -4.87 13.22 2.59
CA ASP A 153 -3.88 12.58 3.46
C ASP A 153 -3.97 11.07 3.22
N LEU A 154 -3.05 10.54 2.40
CA LEU A 154 -3.09 9.13 1.99
C LEU A 154 -2.90 8.19 3.17
N GLU A 155 -1.93 8.49 4.05
CA GLU A 155 -1.62 7.65 5.20
C GLU A 155 -2.83 7.49 6.10
N LYS A 156 -3.47 8.61 6.49
CA LYS A 156 -4.67 8.54 7.35
C LYS A 156 -5.87 7.94 6.63
N GLY A 157 -6.02 8.18 5.34
CA GLY A 157 -7.12 7.61 4.56
C GLY A 157 -6.99 6.09 4.43
N ALA A 158 -5.77 5.63 4.17
CA ALA A 158 -5.42 4.22 4.09
C ALA A 158 -5.59 3.52 5.44
N ALA A 159 -5.10 4.14 6.52
CA ALA A 159 -5.30 3.68 7.89
C ALA A 159 -6.77 3.46 8.25
N GLY A 160 -7.57 4.52 8.06
CA GLY A 160 -8.99 4.47 8.38
C GLY A 160 -9.72 3.44 7.53
N LEU A 161 -9.34 3.29 6.26
CA LEU A 161 -9.92 2.27 5.38
C LEU A 161 -9.55 0.85 5.83
N GLY A 162 -8.28 0.61 6.18
CA GLY A 162 -7.83 -0.67 6.70
C GLY A 162 -8.60 -1.08 7.96
N GLU A 163 -8.76 -0.14 8.91
CA GLU A 163 -9.52 -0.36 10.13
C GLU A 163 -11.01 -0.63 9.86
N LEU A 164 -11.63 0.17 8.98
CA LEU A 164 -13.02 -0.04 8.56
C LEU A 164 -13.18 -1.43 7.94
N VAL A 165 -12.31 -1.80 7.01
CA VAL A 165 -12.35 -3.09 6.32
C VAL A 165 -12.17 -4.26 7.31
N ASN A 166 -11.21 -4.17 8.23
CA ASN A 166 -11.01 -5.18 9.28
C ASN A 166 -12.30 -5.36 10.10
N ASN A 167 -12.89 -4.25 10.55
CA ASN A 167 -14.17 -4.28 11.25
C ASN A 167 -15.29 -4.93 10.41
N LEU A 168 -15.38 -4.64 9.11
CA LEU A 168 -16.40 -5.24 8.23
C LEU A 168 -16.18 -6.76 8.07
N ILE A 169 -14.94 -7.19 7.86
CA ILE A 169 -14.59 -8.61 7.70
C ILE A 169 -14.93 -9.40 8.97
N ASP A 170 -14.64 -8.85 10.15
CA ASP A 170 -14.92 -9.48 11.44
C ASP A 170 -16.42 -9.62 11.70
N GLN A 171 -17.21 -8.63 11.29
CA GLN A 171 -18.64 -8.58 11.56
C GLN A 171 -19.49 -9.27 10.49
N MET A 172 -18.97 -9.42 9.26
CA MET A 172 -19.72 -9.89 8.09
C MET A 172 -18.89 -10.83 7.22
N ALA A 173 -18.44 -11.94 7.81
CA ALA A 173 -17.48 -12.83 7.17
C ALA A 173 -17.90 -13.38 5.78
N THR A 174 -19.20 -13.53 5.52
CA THR A 174 -19.72 -14.12 4.28
C THR A 174 -20.14 -13.11 3.22
N THR A 175 -20.35 -11.85 3.59
CA THR A 175 -20.83 -10.81 2.67
C THR A 175 -19.71 -10.39 1.73
N PRO A 176 -19.93 -10.36 0.40
CA PRO A 176 -18.92 -9.85 -0.53
C PRO A 176 -18.72 -8.34 -0.32
N ILE A 177 -17.45 -7.95 -0.20
CA ILE A 177 -17.03 -6.56 -0.07
C ILE A 177 -16.29 -6.18 -1.35
N TYR A 178 -16.79 -5.16 -2.02
CA TYR A 178 -16.24 -4.58 -3.25
C TYR A 178 -15.59 -3.24 -2.93
N VAL A 179 -14.35 -3.06 -3.36
CA VAL A 179 -13.59 -1.81 -3.26
C VAL A 179 -13.44 -1.24 -4.66
N LEU A 180 -13.95 -0.03 -4.88
CA LEU A 180 -13.96 0.63 -6.19
C LEU A 180 -12.76 1.56 -6.34
N THR A 181 -12.25 1.69 -7.56
CA THR A 181 -11.19 2.65 -7.88
C THR A 181 -11.65 4.09 -7.70
N ALA A 182 -10.74 4.94 -7.22
CA ALA A 182 -10.90 6.38 -7.33
C ALA A 182 -10.77 6.80 -8.79
N THR A 183 -11.57 7.79 -9.18
CA THR A 183 -11.64 8.27 -10.56
C THR A 183 -10.50 9.24 -10.85
N PRO A 184 -9.95 9.28 -12.07
CA PRO A 184 -8.92 10.24 -12.43
C PRO A 184 -9.42 11.68 -12.32
N SER A 185 -8.49 12.58 -12.03
CA SER A 185 -8.68 14.03 -12.08
C SER A 185 -8.27 14.59 -13.44
N ALA A 186 -8.72 15.81 -13.72
CA ALA A 186 -8.24 16.59 -14.86
C ALA A 186 -6.78 17.06 -14.68
N ASP A 187 -6.27 17.07 -13.45
CA ASP A 187 -4.90 17.45 -13.11
C ASP A 187 -3.95 16.24 -13.18
N PRO A 188 -2.94 16.23 -14.08
CA PRO A 188 -1.96 15.16 -14.17
C PRO A 188 -1.13 14.93 -12.90
N GLU A 189 -0.84 15.97 -12.12
CA GLU A 189 -0.08 15.83 -10.86
C GLU A 189 -0.92 15.11 -9.80
N GLU A 190 -2.23 15.39 -9.77
CA GLU A 190 -3.18 14.70 -8.92
C GLU A 190 -3.36 13.23 -9.31
N ASN A 191 -3.30 12.91 -10.61
CA ASN A 191 -3.41 11.54 -11.09
C ASN A 191 -2.31 10.62 -10.58
N GLN A 192 -1.07 11.12 -10.40
CA GLN A 192 -0.02 10.32 -9.78
C GLN A 192 -0.40 9.87 -8.36
N ARG A 193 -1.04 10.76 -7.59
CA ARG A 193 -1.52 10.47 -6.23
C ARG A 193 -2.70 9.50 -6.24
N ILE A 194 -3.60 9.65 -7.20
CA ILE A 194 -4.74 8.74 -7.42
C ILE A 194 -4.24 7.34 -7.80
N ASP A 195 -3.24 7.22 -8.65
CA ASP A 195 -2.65 5.94 -9.04
C ASP A 195 -2.02 5.23 -7.83
N THR A 196 -1.32 5.97 -6.97
CA THR A 196 -0.78 5.45 -5.71
C THR A 196 -1.90 4.96 -4.78
N TRP A 197 -2.98 5.71 -4.65
CA TRP A 197 -4.15 5.30 -3.86
C TRP A 197 -4.81 4.04 -4.43
N ASN A 198 -5.07 3.99 -5.74
CA ASN A 198 -5.67 2.84 -6.41
C ASN A 198 -4.80 1.58 -6.30
N ALA A 199 -3.48 1.71 -6.41
CA ALA A 199 -2.56 0.60 -6.16
C ALA A 199 -2.65 0.09 -4.70
N ALA A 200 -2.76 0.98 -3.72
CA ALA A 200 -2.96 0.61 -2.32
C ALA A 200 -4.31 -0.12 -2.10
N LEU A 201 -5.39 0.37 -2.73
CA LEU A 201 -6.70 -0.30 -2.70
C LEU A 201 -6.63 -1.71 -3.29
N PHE A 202 -5.92 -1.88 -4.41
CA PHE A 202 -5.72 -3.17 -5.06
C PHE A 202 -4.97 -4.15 -4.15
N ALA A 203 -3.82 -3.73 -3.60
CA ALA A 203 -3.02 -4.55 -2.70
C ALA A 203 -3.80 -4.99 -1.45
N MET A 204 -4.50 -4.05 -0.80
CA MET A 204 -5.35 -4.35 0.35
C MET A 204 -6.46 -5.35 -0.01
N ALA A 205 -7.08 -5.21 -1.19
CA ALA A 205 -8.13 -6.12 -1.62
C ALA A 205 -7.61 -7.54 -1.87
N ASP A 206 -6.43 -7.69 -2.48
CA ASP A 206 -5.78 -8.98 -2.67
C ASP A 206 -5.38 -9.63 -1.33
N GLU A 207 -4.73 -8.88 -0.46
CA GLU A 207 -4.30 -9.36 0.87
C GLU A 207 -5.48 -9.86 1.71
N LYS A 208 -6.59 -9.10 1.71
CA LYS A 208 -7.76 -9.36 2.56
C LYS A 208 -8.83 -10.22 1.88
N GLY A 209 -8.62 -10.63 0.63
CA GLY A 209 -9.58 -11.45 -0.14
C GLY A 209 -10.90 -10.72 -0.47
N LEU A 210 -10.81 -9.41 -0.70
CA LEU A 210 -11.90 -8.54 -1.15
C LEU A 210 -11.92 -8.47 -2.68
N TYR A 211 -13.00 -7.91 -3.22
CA TYR A 211 -13.18 -7.72 -4.65
C TYR A 211 -12.78 -6.30 -5.05
N TYR A 212 -11.70 -6.15 -5.80
CA TYR A 212 -11.31 -4.87 -6.38
C TYR A 212 -12.01 -4.66 -7.72
N VAL A 213 -12.75 -3.56 -7.86
CA VAL A 213 -13.50 -3.22 -9.07
C VAL A 213 -12.89 -1.96 -9.68
N ASP A 214 -12.33 -2.12 -10.87
CA ASP A 214 -11.90 -0.98 -11.67
C ASP A 214 -13.09 -0.37 -12.40
N ILE A 215 -13.37 0.90 -12.12
CA ILE A 215 -14.47 1.67 -12.72
C ILE A 215 -13.97 2.73 -13.73
N ASN A 216 -12.66 2.75 -14.00
CA ASN A 216 -12.02 3.71 -14.92
C ASN A 216 -11.89 3.17 -16.36
#